data_AF-A0A2V7HZ94-F1
#
_entry.id   AF-A0A2V7HZ94-F1
#
_cell.length_a   1.000
_cell.length_b   1.000
_cell.length_c   1.000
_cell.angle_alpha   90.00
_cell.angle_beta   90.00
_cell.angle_gamma   90.00
#
_symmetry.space_group_name_H-M   'P 1'
#
loop_
_entity.id
_entity.type
_entity.pdbx_description
1 polymer ?
#
loop_
_entity_poly.entity_id
_entity_poly.type
_entity_poly.pdbx_seq_one_letter_code
_entity_poly.pdbx_strand_id
1 'polypeptide(L)' 'FTTKSRGTGLGLPIARQIVEAHHGNLSLTSDGVSEATFVVDLPTTAAPITARPAREETLRGERG' A
#
# COMPACT_ATOMS: atom_id res chain seq x y z
N PHE A 1 -5.23 -11.00 15.86
CA PHE A 1 -6.55 -10.82 15.21
C PHE A 1 -6.42 -11.24 13.75
N THR A 2 -7.24 -12.19 13.29
CA THR A 2 -7.39 -12.57 11.88
C THR A 2 -8.87 -12.84 11.63
N THR A 3 -9.35 -12.57 10.42
CA THR A 3 -10.70 -12.90 9.97
C THR A 3 -10.80 -14.28 9.31
N LYS A 4 -9.69 -15.04 9.22
CA LYS A 4 -9.66 -16.39 8.63
C LYS A 4 -9.55 -17.47 9.71
N SER A 5 -10.32 -18.53 9.55
CA SER A 5 -10.42 -19.69 10.46
C SER A 5 -9.13 -20.48 10.68
N ARG A 6 -8.11 -20.28 9.83
CA ARG A 6 -6.78 -20.90 9.95
C ARG A 6 -5.64 -19.89 9.72
N GLY A 7 -5.83 -18.64 10.13
CA GLY A 7 -4.77 -17.64 10.19
C GLY A 7 -4.22 -17.53 11.61
N THR A 8 -2.90 -17.45 11.78
CA THR A 8 -2.32 -17.11 13.10
C THR A 8 -2.47 -15.61 13.42
N GLY A 9 -2.79 -14.79 12.41
CA GLY A 9 -2.94 -13.34 12.57
C GLY A 9 -1.64 -12.61 12.89
N LEU A 10 -0.49 -13.24 12.64
CA LEU A 10 0.84 -12.71 12.98
C LEU A 10 1.45 -11.81 11.90
N GLY A 11 0.99 -11.92 10.65
CA GLY A 11 1.59 -11.18 9.53
C GLY A 11 1.54 -9.66 9.68
N LEU A 12 0.38 -9.11 10.03
CA LEU A 12 0.23 -7.66 10.20
C LEU A 12 1.02 -7.11 11.40
N PRO A 13 1.02 -7.77 12.58
CA PRO A 13 1.94 -7.41 13.67
C PRO A 13 3.42 -7.41 13.29
N ILE A 14 3.88 -8.43 12.54
CA ILE A 14 5.28 -8.51 12.08
C ILE A 14 5.59 -7.37 11.10
N ALA A 15 4.71 -7.13 10.12
CA ALA A 15 4.87 -6.03 9.17
C ALA A 15 4.97 -4.68 9.89
N ARG A 16 4.12 -4.44 10.90
CA ARG A 16 4.17 -3.23 11.70
C ARG A 16 5.50 -3.09 12.45
N GLN A 17 6.00 -4.16 13.08
CA GLN A 17 7.29 -4.13 13.76
C GLN A 17 8.46 -3.80 12.82
N ILE A 18 8.45 -4.36 11.61
CA ILE A 18 9.46 -4.06 10.60
C ILE A 18 9.40 -2.58 10.23
N VAL A 19 8.22 -2.05 9.91
CA VAL A 19 8.04 -0.64 9.53
C VAL A 19 8.47 0.31 10.66
N GLU A 20 8.08 0.02 11.91
CA GLU A 20 8.48 0.79 13.09
C GLU A 20 10.01 0.75 13.30
N ALA A 21 10.65 -0.41 13.11
CA ALA A 21 12.12 -0.54 13.20
C ALA A 21 12.85 0.27 12.12
N HIS A 22 12.20 0.54 10.99
CA HIS A 22 12.70 1.44 9.94
C HIS A 22 12.29 2.90 10.14
N HIS A 23 11.77 3.27 11.32
CA HIS A 23 11.30 4.63 11.62
C HIS A 23 10.17 5.10 10.68
N GLY A 24 9.41 4.14 10.14
CA GLY A 24 8.29 4.38 9.25
C GLY A 24 6.93 4.32 9.95
N ASN A 25 5.87 4.41 9.14
CA ASN A 25 4.49 4.26 9.58
C ASN A 25 3.73 3.27 8.70
N LEU A 26 2.86 2.46 9.32
CA LEU A 26 1.93 1.56 8.62
C LEU A 26 0.50 1.99 8.96
N SER A 27 -0.24 2.43 7.95
CA SER A 27 -1.65 2.85 8.05
C SER A 27 -2.56 1.90 7.28
N LEU A 28 -3.80 1.74 7.73
CA LEU A 28 -4.83 0.94 7.09
C LEU A 28 -6.07 1.80 6.87
N THR A 29 -6.48 1.92 5.62
CA THR A 29 -7.77 2.47 5.22
C THR A 29 -8.60 1.33 4.66
N SER A 30 -9.76 1.07 5.25
CA SER A 30 -10.69 0.06 4.75
C SER A 30 -12.12 0.57 4.83
N ASP A 31 -12.94 0.24 3.84
CA ASP A 31 -14.40 0.45 3.90
C ASP A 31 -15.09 -0.52 4.88
N GLY A 32 -14.35 -1.54 5.35
CA GLY A 32 -14.83 -2.57 6.27
C GLY A 32 -15.68 -3.65 5.60
N VAL A 33 -15.87 -3.59 4.28
CA VAL A 33 -16.78 -4.46 3.53
C VAL A 33 -16.05 -5.20 2.41
N SER A 34 -15.23 -4.51 1.62
CA SER A 34 -14.73 -5.02 0.34
C SER A 34 -13.29 -4.63 0.05
N GLU A 35 -12.85 -3.48 0.54
CA GLU A 35 -11.57 -2.89 0.20
C GLU A 35 -10.73 -2.64 1.45
N ALA A 36 -9.47 -3.06 1.39
CA ALA A 36 -8.49 -2.80 2.43
C ALA A 36 -7.20 -2.31 1.76
N THR A 37 -6.87 -1.05 2.01
CA THR A 37 -5.68 -0.37 1.52
C THR A 37 -4.71 -0.19 2.66
N PHE A 38 -3.53 -0.80 2.54
CA PHE A 38 -2.43 -0.63 3.49
C PHE A 38 -1.42 0.35 2.90
N VAL A 39 -1.04 1.36 3.67
CA VAL A 39 -0.06 2.38 3.30
C VAL A 39 1.16 2.24 4.20
N VAL A 40 2.33 2.20 3.58
CA VAL A 40 3.63 2.11 4.27
C VAL A 40 4.44 3.34 3.91
N ASP A 41 4.73 4.16 4.91
CA ASP A 41 5.60 5.32 4.80
C ASP A 41 6.97 4.99 5.39
N LEU A 42 8.03 5.12 4.60
CA LEU A 42 9.41 4.91 5.05
C LEU A 42 10.24 6.17 4.76
N PRO A 43 11.10 6.59 5.69
CA PRO A 43 12.08 7.64 5.41
C PRO A 43 12.98 7.24 4.24
N THR A 44 13.09 8.11 3.23
CA THR A 44 14.01 7.91 2.10
C THR A 44 15.13 8.94 2.15
N THR A 45 16.37 8.49 1.94
CA THR A 45 17.54 9.38 1.77
C THR A 45 17.85 9.64 0.29
N ALA A 46 17.14 8.98 -0.62
CA ALA A 46 17.38 9.13 -2.05
C ALA A 46 16.77 10.43 -2.58
N ALA A 47 17.51 11.15 -3.42
CA ALA A 47 16.96 12.26 -4.19
C ALA A 47 15.73 11.78 -4.97
N PRO A 48 14.67 12.60 -5.08
CA PRO A 48 13.44 12.19 -5.75
C PRO A 48 13.78 11.75 -7.17
N ILE A 49 13.58 10.46 -7.45
CA ILE A 49 13.52 9.97 -8.82
C ILE A 49 12.29 10.63 -9.44
N THR A 50 12.50 11.53 -10.40
CA THR A 50 11.42 12.10 -11.19
C THR A 50 10.70 10.94 -11.87
N ALA A 51 9.51 10.61 -11.38
CA ALA A 51 8.70 9.57 -11.97
C ALA A 51 8.45 9.92 -13.43
N ARG A 52 8.57 8.95 -14.35
CA ARG A 52 8.03 9.11 -15.71
C ARG A 52 6.56 9.47 -15.57
N PRO A 53 6.03 10.41 -16.38
CA PRO A 53 4.61 10.70 -16.38
C PRO A 53 3.87 9.37 -16.52
N ALA A 54 2.93 9.12 -15.59
CA ALA A 54 2.01 8.01 -15.66
C ALA A 54 1.47 7.95 -17.10
N ARG A 55 1.47 6.76 -17.71
CA ARG A 55 1.05 6.58 -19.10
C ARG A 55 -0.16 7.47 -19.37
N GLU A 56 0.01 8.47 -20.22
CA GLU A 56 -1.09 9.13 -20.90
C GLU A 56 -1.91 8.01 -21.55
N GLU A 57 -3.01 7.65 -20.90
CA GLU A 57 -4.05 6.82 -21.48
C GLU A 57 -4.64 7.65 -22.62
N THR A 58 -3.95 7.46 -23.74
CA THR A 58 -4.18 8.05 -25.04
C THR A 58 -5.65 7.90 -25.39
N LEU A 59 -6.31 9.04 -25.60
CA LEU A 59 -7.34 9.23 -26.61
C LEU A 59 -7.35 8.13 -27.68
N ARG A 60 -8.28 7.16 -27.61
CA ARG A 60 -8.84 6.41 -28.75
C ARG A 60 -10.02 5.56 -28.29
N GLY A 61 -11.21 5.55 -28.90
CA GLY A 61 -11.68 6.14 -30.15
C GLY A 61 -13.11 6.68 -29.97
N GLU A 62 -13.61 7.62 -30.77
CA GLU A 62 -13.68 7.62 -32.24
C GLU A 62 -14.26 6.31 -32.81
N ARG A 63 -15.53 6.41 -33.22
CA ARG A 63 -16.32 5.61 -34.18
C ARG A 63 -17.34 4.61 -33.61
N GLY A 64 -18.59 4.89 -33.97
CA GLY A 64 -19.79 4.09 -33.81
C GLY A 64 -21.02 4.94 -34.06
#